data_AF-A0A1W9L3N7-F1
#
_entry.id   AF-A0A1W9L3N7-F1
#
_cell.length_a   1.000
_cell.length_b   1.000
_cell.length_c   1.000
_cell.angle_alpha   90.00
_cell.angle_beta   90.00
_cell.angle_gamma   90.00
#
_symmetry.space_group_name_H-M   'P 1'
#
loop_
_entity.id
_entity.type
_entity.pdbx_description
1 polymer ?
#
loop_
_entity_poly.entity_id
_entity_poly.type
_entity_poly.pdbx_seq_one_letter_code
_entity_poly.pdbx_strand_id
1 'polypeptide(L)' 'MKTLENYPIVELKLIYHLLSAQVPLHPELIESELLRDIQSCLLHQAMIEGIEVSTHEAWTEWLIRK' A
#
# COMPACT_ATOMS: atom_id res chain seq x y z
N MET A 1 -13.00 -15.14 -6.61
CA MET A 1 -11.92 -14.46 -5.86
C MET A 1 -12.43 -13.12 -5.40
N LYS A 2 -12.01 -12.64 -4.22
CA LYS A 2 -12.29 -11.28 -3.77
C LYS A 2 -11.37 -10.29 -4.49
N THR A 3 -11.88 -9.12 -4.87
CA THR A 3 -11.02 -7.99 -5.32
C THR A 3 -10.27 -7.40 -4.11
N LEU A 4 -9.16 -6.68 -4.34
CA LEU A 4 -8.36 -6.09 -3.27
C LEU A 4 -9.20 -5.20 -2.34
N GLU A 5 -10.15 -4.45 -2.89
CA GLU A 5 -11.09 -3.59 -2.16
C GLU A 5 -11.98 -4.32 -1.14
N ASN A 6 -12.12 -5.65 -1.26
CA ASN A 6 -12.94 -6.47 -0.36
C ASN A 6 -12.16 -7.02 0.85
N TYR A 7 -10.86 -6.72 0.96
CA TYR A 7 -10.04 -7.07 2.12
C TYR A 7 -10.01 -5.92 3.12
N PRO A 8 -9.84 -6.20 4.43
CA PRO A 8 -9.67 -5.15 5.42
C PRO A 8 -8.46 -4.28 5.07
N ILE A 9 -8.65 -2.96 5.04
CA ILE A 9 -7.58 -2.03 4.69
C ILE A 9 -6.35 -2.16 5.60
N VAL A 10 -6.57 -2.43 6.88
CA VAL A 10 -5.48 -2.65 7.85
C VAL A 10 -4.58 -3.82 7.45
N GLU A 11 -5.12 -4.87 6.84
CA GLU A 11 -4.33 -5.99 6.32
C GLU A 11 -3.57 -5.59 5.06
N LEU A 12 -4.22 -4.87 4.13
CA LEU A 12 -3.58 -4.38 2.90
C LEU A 12 -2.41 -3.43 3.21
N LYS A 13 -2.59 -2.50 4.15
CA LYS A 13 -1.54 -1.59 4.63
C LYS A 13 -0.36 -2.36 5.19
N LEU A 14 -0.61 -3.36 6.05
CA LEU A 14 0.44 -4.19 6.64
C LEU A 14 1.22 -4.98 5.57
N ILE A 15 0.51 -5.66 4.66
CA ILE A 15 1.13 -6.45 3.59
C ILE A 15 1.97 -5.56 2.69
N TYR A 16 1.42 -4.43 2.24
CA TYR A 16 2.16 -3.47 1.42
C TYR A 16 3.41 -2.94 2.13
N HIS A 17 3.27 -2.56 3.40
CA HIS A 17 4.40 -2.02 4.18
C HIS A 17 5.53 -3.05 4.33
N LEU A 18 5.18 -4.31 4.62
CA LEU A 18 6.17 -5.39 4.70
C LEU A 18 6.84 -5.66 3.35
N LEU A 19 6.08 -5.77 2.27
CA LEU A 19 6.63 -6.05 0.94
C LEU A 19 7.49 -4.90 0.41
N SER A 20 7.06 -3.65 0.57
CA SER A 20 7.84 -2.48 0.16
C SER A 20 9.15 -2.37 0.93
N ALA A 21 9.19 -2.74 2.22
CA ALA A 21 10.43 -2.79 3.00
C ALA A 21 11.40 -3.89 2.54
N GLN A 22 10.91 -4.93 1.85
CA GLN A 22 11.74 -6.02 1.32
C GLN A 22 12.32 -5.72 -0.07
N VAL A 23 11.88 -4.65 -0.76
CA VAL A 23 12.35 -4.27 -2.09
C VAL A 23 13.89 -4.15 -2.19
N PRO A 24 14.63 -3.59 -1.22
CA PRO A 24 16.09 -3.53 -1.29
C PRO A 24 16.77 -4.92 -1.31
N LEU A 25 16.11 -5.94 -0.76
CA LEU A 25 16.60 -7.32 -0.70
C LEU A 25 16.06 -8.17 -1.87
N HIS A 26 14.90 -7.79 -2.41
CA HIS A 26 14.19 -8.47 -3.48
C HIS A 26 13.73 -7.45 -4.54
N PRO A 27 14.65 -6.99 -5.42
CA PRO A 27 14.33 -6.00 -6.44
C PRO A 27 13.20 -6.41 -7.39
N GLU A 28 12.94 -7.71 -7.52
CA GLU A 28 11.85 -8.26 -8.33
C GLU A 28 10.46 -7.79 -7.85
N LEU A 29 10.35 -7.38 -6.58
CA LEU A 29 9.12 -6.83 -6.03
C LEU A 29 8.72 -5.51 -6.70
N ILE A 30 9.65 -4.74 -7.27
CA ILE A 30 9.36 -3.50 -8.02
C ILE A 30 8.48 -3.78 -9.25
N GLU A 31 8.73 -4.92 -9.89
CA GLU A 31 8.01 -5.37 -11.08
C GLU A 31 6.76 -6.22 -10.73
N SER A 32 6.48 -6.42 -9.44
CA SER A 32 5.32 -7.19 -8.99
C SER A 32 4.03 -6.43 -9.30
N GLU A 33 3.24 -6.98 -10.22
CA GLU A 33 1.90 -6.47 -10.56
C GLU A 33 1.00 -6.43 -9.32
N LEU A 34 1.04 -7.47 -8.48
CA LEU A 34 0.26 -7.51 -7.25
C LEU A 34 0.64 -6.38 -6.27
N LEU A 35 1.95 -6.10 -6.10
CA LEU A 35 2.39 -5.01 -5.21
C LEU A 35 1.92 -3.66 -5.74
N ARG A 36 1.96 -3.47 -7.07
CA ARG A 36 1.47 -2.26 -7.75
C ARG A 36 -0.05 -2.10 -7.61
N ASP A 37 -0.80 -3.19 -7.70
CA ASP A 37 -2.25 -3.18 -7.50
C ASP A 37 -2.64 -2.83 -6.07
N ILE A 38 -1.92 -3.40 -5.07
CA ILE A 38 -2.11 -3.06 -3.66
C ILE A 38 -1.81 -1.58 -3.42
N GLN A 39 -0.69 -1.06 -3.96
CA GLN A 39 -0.34 0.35 -3.85
C GLN A 39 -1.45 1.25 -4.43
N SER A 40 -1.95 0.91 -5.62
CA SER A 40 -3.00 1.67 -6.30
C SER A 40 -4.30 1.68 -5.50
N CYS A 41 -4.70 0.53 -4.95
CA CYS A 41 -5.87 0.40 -4.08
C CYS A 41 -5.72 1.27 -2.81
N LEU A 42 -4.56 1.24 -2.16
CA LEU A 42 -4.29 2.01 -0.95
C LEU A 42 -4.24 3.53 -1.22
N LEU A 43 -3.64 3.96 -2.34
CA LEU A 43 -3.66 5.37 -2.76
C LEU A 43 -5.09 5.85 -2.99
N HIS A 44 -5.92 5.04 -3.67
CA HIS A 44 -7.33 5.36 -3.88
C HIS A 44 -8.07 5.53 -2.56
N GLN A 45 -7.83 4.65 -1.58
CA GLN A 45 -8.47 4.78 -0.28
C GLN A 45 -7.99 6.03 0.49
N ALA A 46 -6.69 6.34 0.47
CA ALA A 46 -6.17 7.56 1.09
C ALA A 46 -6.82 8.82 0.51
N MET A 47 -7.06 8.85 -0.81
CA MET A 47 -7.79 9.93 -1.48
C MET A 47 -9.25 10.02 -1.03
N ILE A 48 -9.95 8.89 -0.86
CA ILE A 48 -11.32 8.86 -0.32
C ILE A 48 -11.36 9.41 1.12
N GLU A 49 -10.32 9.13 1.92
CA GLU A 49 -10.17 9.67 3.27
C GLU A 49 -9.78 11.17 3.30
N GLY A 50 -9.53 11.79 2.14
CA GLY A 50 -9.10 13.17 2.01
C GLY A 50 -7.65 13.41 2.44
N ILE A 51 -6.84 12.34 2.50
CA ILE A 51 -5.45 12.40 2.93
C ILE A 51 -4.57 12.50 1.69
N GLU A 52 -3.92 13.64 1.53
CA GLU A 52 -2.97 13.83 0.44
C GLU A 52 -1.62 13.19 0.80
N VAL A 53 -1.36 12.01 0.24
CA VAL A 53 -0.10 11.28 0.38
C VAL A 53 0.87 11.64 -0.75
N SER A 54 1.16 12.94 -0.86
CA SER A 54 2.07 13.50 -1.87
C SER A 54 3.56 13.40 -1.48
N THR A 55 3.86 13.01 -0.23
CA THR A 55 5.23 12.74 0.24
C THR A 55 5.38 11.30 0.77
N HIS A 56 6.61 10.77 0.70
CA HIS A 56 6.92 9.45 1.25
C HIS A 56 6.68 9.37 2.78
N GLU A 57 6.89 10.47 3.49
CA GLU A 57 6.61 10.58 4.93
C GLU A 57 5.10 10.52 5.20
N ALA A 58 4.29 11.35 4.53
CA ALA A 58 2.82 11.33 4.70
C ALA A 58 2.23 9.97 4.34
N TRP A 59 2.78 9.32 3.29
CA TRP A 59 2.42 7.95 2.92
C TRP A 59 2.73 6.95 4.03
N THR A 60 3.94 7.01 4.59
CA THR A 60 4.37 6.12 5.67
C THR A 60 3.52 6.33 6.93
N GLU A 61 3.25 7.57 7.32
CA GLU A 61 2.39 7.91 8.44
C GLU A 61 0.96 7.38 8.27
N TRP A 62 0.40 7.48 7.06
CA TRP A 62 -0.92 6.94 6.78
C TRP A 62 -0.95 5.41 6.81
N LEU A 63 0.10 4.74 6.34
CA LEU A 63 0.21 3.27 6.36
C LEU A 63 0.26 2.71 7.78
N ILE A 64 0.95 3.38 8.71
CA ILE A 64 1.05 2.93 10.11
C ILE A 64 -0.17 3.29 10.95
N ARG A 65 -1.06 4.16 10.44
CA ARG A 65 -2.31 4.53 11.10
C ARG A 65 -3.31 3.37 11.04
N LYS A 66 -3.76 2.95 12.23
CA LYS A 66 -4.78 1.90 12.43
C LYS A 66 -6.18 2.39 12.13
#